data_AF-A0A7X9GB06-F1
#
_entry.id   AF-A0A7X9GB06-F1
#
_cell.length_a   1.000
_cell.length_b   1.000
_cell.length_c   1.000
_cell.angle_alpha   90.00
_cell.angle_beta   90.00
_cell.angle_gamma   90.00
#
_symmetry.space_group_name_H-M   'P 1'
#
loop_
_entity.id
_entity.type
_entity.pdbx_description
1 polymer ?
#
loop_
_entity_poly.entity_id
_entity_poly.type
_entity_poly.pdbx_seq_one_letter_code
_entity_poly.pdbx_strand_id
1 'polypeptide(L)'
;MIRLFSKLCKCFKQISFENEINIFDKYIESFNADDLICPYCGSKHALTPFASYRRHLVTYNNNETNDNIITIYRYICSSCGHTHAILPSIIIPYSSFSFKFVVYIIHDYLVGKFNSVEAMCKHYGIAISSFYRLLKKFKEHKKLWLGLLEDKLTSSLDFIQNLKNYTFTEIETFIINFFKQNGLSCFQGKDFQETS
;
A
#
# COMPACT_ATOMS: atom_id res chain seq x y z
N MET A 1 -9.18 5.86 -8.18
CA MET A 1 -8.26 6.53 -7.23
C MET A 1 -6.92 6.73 -7.91
N ILE A 2 -6.39 7.95 -7.98
CA ILE A 2 -5.02 8.15 -8.48
C ILE A 2 -4.09 7.87 -7.32
N ARG A 3 -3.31 6.81 -7.43
CA ARG A 3 -2.27 6.47 -6.47
C ARG A 3 -0.96 6.84 -7.13
N LEU A 4 -0.26 7.83 -6.59
CA LEU A 4 1.10 8.14 -7.03
C LEU A 4 2.10 7.13 -6.44
N PHE A 5 1.89 5.84 -6.76
CA PHE A 5 2.74 4.73 -6.34
C PHE A 5 4.20 4.90 -6.80
N SER A 6 4.43 5.59 -7.92
CA SER A 6 5.77 5.88 -8.42
C SER A 6 6.66 6.65 -7.43
N LYS A 7 6.08 7.24 -6.37
CA LYS A 7 6.81 7.91 -5.29
C LYS A 7 6.99 7.08 -4.02
N LEU A 8 6.47 5.86 -3.89
CA LEU A 8 6.67 5.06 -2.66
C LEU A 8 8.15 4.84 -2.34
N CYS A 9 8.98 4.52 -3.33
CA CYS A 9 10.43 4.41 -3.17
C CYS A 9 11.11 5.74 -2.76
N LYS A 10 10.55 6.90 -3.14
CA LYS A 10 11.03 8.21 -2.66
C LYS A 10 10.55 8.50 -1.24
N CYS A 11 9.31 8.13 -0.90
CA CYS A 11 8.80 8.18 0.45
C CYS A 11 9.65 7.34 1.41
N PHE A 12 10.11 6.14 1.01
CA PHE A 12 11.03 5.33 1.81
C PHE A 12 12.40 5.98 2.06
N LYS A 13 12.89 6.84 1.14
CA LYS A 13 14.16 7.60 1.32
C LYS A 13 13.98 8.88 2.14
N GLN A 14 12.76 9.41 2.27
CA GLN A 14 12.41 10.64 2.99
C GLN A 14 11.73 10.38 4.34
N ILE A 15 11.85 9.18 4.90
CA ILE A 15 11.29 8.88 6.22
C ILE A 15 12.21 9.46 7.32
N SER A 16 12.29 10.79 7.41
CA SER A 16 12.53 11.45 8.71
C SER A 16 11.16 11.68 9.34
N PHE A 17 10.82 10.86 10.34
CA PHE A 17 9.49 10.67 10.91
C PHE A 17 8.95 11.83 11.79
N GLU A 18 9.13 13.09 11.43
CA GLU A 18 8.84 14.17 12.39
C GLU A 18 7.36 14.59 12.43
N ASN A 19 6.62 14.59 11.32
CA ASN A 19 5.16 14.78 11.35
C ASN A 19 4.47 14.41 10.01
N GLU A 20 3.61 13.38 9.99
CA GLU A 20 2.85 12.97 8.79
C GLU A 20 1.87 14.04 8.28
N ILE A 21 1.33 14.89 9.17
CA ILE A 21 0.44 15.99 8.77
C ILE A 21 1.22 17.05 8.00
N ASN A 22 2.40 17.45 8.48
CA ASN A 22 3.23 18.40 7.74
C ASN A 22 3.64 17.85 6.36
N ILE A 23 3.86 16.54 6.24
CA ILE A 23 4.13 15.88 4.95
C ILE A 23 2.90 15.92 4.04
N PHE A 24 1.71 15.68 4.61
CA PHE A 24 0.45 15.82 3.90
C PHE A 24 0.30 17.24 3.34
N ASP A 25 0.45 18.26 4.19
CA ASP A 25 0.24 19.66 3.82
C ASP A 25 1.23 20.10 2.74
N LYS A 26 2.53 19.83 2.93
CA LYS A 26 3.57 20.11 1.91
C LYS A 26 3.29 19.40 0.59
N TYR A 27 2.77 18.17 0.64
CA TYR A 27 2.42 17.45 -0.57
C TYR A 27 1.26 18.14 -1.30
N ILE A 28 0.22 18.56 -0.57
CA ILE A 28 -0.93 19.26 -1.15
C ILE A 28 -0.53 20.63 -1.69
N GLU A 29 0.36 21.36 -1.02
CA GLU A 29 0.87 22.66 -1.48
C GLU A 29 1.72 22.54 -2.76
N SER A 30 2.53 21.48 -2.87
CA SER A 30 3.37 21.22 -4.04
C SER A 30 2.66 20.43 -5.15
N PHE A 31 1.38 20.13 -4.96
CA PHE A 31 0.61 19.29 -5.87
C PHE A 31 0.24 20.05 -7.15
N ASN A 32 0.64 19.53 -8.30
CA ASN A 32 0.16 19.98 -9.60
C ASN A 32 -0.71 18.89 -10.25
N ALA A 33 -1.96 19.23 -10.59
CA ALA A 33 -2.90 18.32 -11.23
C ALA A 33 -2.50 17.98 -12.68
N ASP A 34 -1.78 18.89 -13.36
CA ASP A 34 -1.38 18.73 -14.75
C ASP A 34 -0.36 17.60 -14.94
N ASP A 35 0.43 17.31 -13.90
CA ASP A 35 1.39 16.20 -13.88
C ASP A 35 0.71 14.82 -13.81
N LEU A 36 -0.61 14.77 -13.60
CA LEU A 36 -1.34 13.54 -13.40
C LEU A 36 -1.96 13.01 -14.69
N ILE A 37 -1.93 11.68 -14.78
CA ILE A 37 -2.58 10.92 -15.83
C ILE A 37 -3.82 10.26 -15.22
N CYS A 38 -4.93 10.27 -15.96
CA CYS A 38 -6.12 9.53 -15.56
C CYS A 38 -5.75 8.03 -15.43
N PRO A 39 -5.96 7.41 -14.26
CA PRO A 39 -5.55 6.03 -14.01
C PRO A 39 -6.55 5.03 -14.59
N TYR A 40 -7.68 5.51 -15.11
CA TYR A 40 -8.72 4.69 -15.72
C TYR A 40 -8.57 4.64 -17.24
N CYS A 41 -8.48 5.80 -17.91
CA CYS A 41 -8.42 5.87 -19.37
C CYS A 41 -7.06 6.32 -19.94
N GLY A 42 -6.09 6.71 -19.11
CA GLY A 42 -4.77 7.14 -19.57
C GLY A 42 -4.67 8.56 -20.12
N SER A 43 -5.76 9.33 -20.14
CA SER A 43 -5.77 10.71 -20.63
C SER A 43 -4.87 11.62 -19.77
N LYS A 44 -4.02 12.40 -20.43
CA LYS A 44 -3.12 13.40 -19.82
C LYS A 44 -3.80 14.76 -19.78
N HIS A 45 -3.48 15.60 -18.77
CA HIS A 45 -4.03 16.96 -18.63
C HIS A 45 -5.57 17.03 -18.67
N ALA A 46 -6.25 15.95 -18.26
CA ALA A 46 -7.70 15.82 -18.35
C ALA A 46 -8.40 15.89 -16.98
N LEU A 47 -7.64 16.18 -15.91
CA LEU A 47 -8.13 16.13 -14.53
C LEU A 47 -8.40 17.54 -14.02
N THR A 48 -9.66 17.85 -13.76
CA THR A 48 -10.08 19.14 -13.22
C THR A 48 -10.61 19.01 -11.79
N PRO A 49 -10.43 20.03 -10.93
CA PRO A 49 -11.01 20.02 -9.58
C PRO A 49 -12.52 19.75 -9.63
N PHE A 50 -13.01 18.89 -8.74
CA PHE A 50 -14.42 18.47 -8.73
C PHE A 50 -15.08 18.63 -7.37
N ALA A 51 -14.50 18.06 -6.32
CA ALA A 51 -15.08 18.07 -4.98
C ALA A 51 -14.01 17.84 -3.92
N SER A 52 -14.40 17.92 -2.64
CA SER A 52 -13.57 17.48 -1.52
C SER A 52 -14.39 16.71 -0.48
N TYR A 53 -13.70 15.97 0.38
CA TYR A 53 -14.31 15.35 1.56
C TYR A 53 -13.34 15.35 2.73
N ARG A 54 -13.88 15.38 3.94
CA ARG A 54 -13.10 15.28 5.18
C ARG A 54 -12.97 13.82 5.59
N ARG A 55 -11.83 13.45 6.17
CA ARG A 55 -11.60 12.11 6.73
C ARG A 55 -10.72 12.17 7.96
N HIS A 56 -10.88 11.17 8.82
CA HIS A 56 -9.95 10.90 9.90
C HIS A 56 -8.62 10.35 9.37
N LEU A 57 -7.52 10.82 9.97
CA LEU A 57 -6.17 10.32 9.81
C LEU A 57 -5.54 10.17 11.20
N VAL A 58 -5.58 8.95 11.71
CA VAL A 58 -4.95 8.56 12.97
C VAL A 58 -3.45 8.38 12.72
N THR A 59 -2.65 9.19 13.41
CA THR A 59 -1.18 9.24 13.30
C THR A 59 -0.55 8.85 14.62
N TYR A 60 0.74 8.50 14.59
CA TYR A 60 1.52 8.15 15.77
C TYR A 60 2.83 8.94 15.82
N ASN A 61 2.92 9.88 16.76
CA ASN A 61 4.07 10.78 16.94
C ASN A 61 4.34 10.95 18.43
N ASN A 62 5.61 11.13 18.81
CA ASN A 62 6.01 11.36 20.20
C ASN A 62 5.42 10.34 21.20
N ASN A 63 5.31 9.08 20.77
CA ASN A 63 4.74 7.99 21.56
C ASN A 63 3.25 8.15 21.89
N GLU A 64 2.54 9.00 21.14
CA GLU A 64 1.10 9.29 21.31
C GLU A 64 0.32 9.12 20.01
N THR A 65 -0.91 8.65 20.15
CA THR A 65 -1.87 8.53 19.05
C THR A 65 -2.66 9.83 18.90
N ASN A 66 -2.72 10.37 17.69
CA ASN A 66 -3.44 11.59 17.38
C ASN A 66 -4.45 11.34 16.25
N ASP A 67 -5.73 11.64 16.50
CA ASP A 67 -6.78 11.60 15.49
C ASP A 67 -6.94 12.99 14.85
N ASN A 68 -6.55 13.10 13.58
CA ASN A 68 -6.59 14.35 12.83
C ASN A 68 -7.71 14.30 11.79
N ILE A 69 -8.28 15.45 11.45
CA ILE A 69 -9.22 15.56 10.33
C ILE A 69 -8.54 16.28 9.17
N ILE A 70 -8.37 15.57 8.05
CA ILE A 70 -7.76 16.09 6.82
C ILE A 70 -8.81 16.23 5.70
N THR A 71 -8.56 17.14 4.77
CA THR A 71 -9.40 17.36 3.58
C THR A 71 -8.76 16.71 2.36
N ILE A 72 -9.48 15.79 1.73
CA ILE A 72 -9.05 15.13 0.49
C ILE A 72 -9.74 15.78 -0.70
N TYR A 73 -8.94 16.23 -1.66
CA TYR A 73 -9.42 16.76 -2.93
C TYR A 73 -9.69 15.64 -3.94
N ARG A 74 -10.76 15.82 -4.72
CA ARG A 74 -11.21 14.95 -5.80
C ARG A 74 -11.20 15.73 -7.10
N TYR A 75 -10.72 15.07 -8.14
CA TYR A 75 -10.68 15.56 -9.51
C TYR A 75 -11.59 14.69 -10.39
N ILE A 76 -12.13 15.25 -11.46
CA ILE A 76 -12.89 14.51 -12.45
C ILE A 76 -12.13 14.50 -13.78
N CYS A 77 -12.11 13.36 -14.44
CA CYS A 77 -11.54 13.23 -15.77
C CYS A 77 -12.55 13.71 -16.81
N SER A 78 -12.23 14.77 -17.56
CA SER A 78 -13.10 15.28 -18.63
C SER A 78 -13.27 14.29 -19.79
N SER A 79 -12.31 13.36 -19.98
CA SER A 79 -12.32 12.39 -21.06
C SER A 79 -13.19 11.16 -20.78
N CYS A 80 -13.33 10.72 -19.53
CA CYS A 80 -14.08 9.49 -19.18
C CYS A 80 -15.12 9.67 -18.07
N GLY A 81 -15.30 10.88 -17.53
CA GLY A 81 -16.25 11.20 -16.47
C GLY A 81 -15.93 10.60 -15.08
N HIS A 82 -14.84 9.84 -14.94
CA HIS A 82 -14.50 9.20 -13.67
C HIS A 82 -13.90 10.19 -12.67
N THR A 83 -14.20 9.99 -11.39
CA THR A 83 -13.65 10.82 -10.30
C THR A 83 -12.50 10.14 -9.58
N HIS A 84 -11.51 10.94 -9.18
CA HIS A 84 -10.26 10.47 -8.59
C HIS A 84 -9.92 11.30 -7.34
N ALA A 85 -9.85 10.64 -6.18
CA ALA A 85 -9.28 11.23 -4.99
C ALA A 85 -7.75 11.23 -5.08
N ILE A 86 -7.11 12.32 -4.66
CA ILE A 86 -5.65 12.46 -4.54
C ILE A 86 -5.24 12.02 -3.14
N LEU A 87 -4.50 10.93 -3.05
CA LEU A 87 -4.04 10.36 -1.78
C LEU A 87 -2.51 10.26 -1.77
N PRO A 88 -1.83 11.01 -0.89
CA PRO A 88 -0.39 10.86 -0.67
C PRO A 88 -0.07 9.49 -0.07
N SER A 89 1.19 9.05 -0.20
CA SER A 89 1.60 7.69 0.21
C SER A 89 1.48 7.40 1.72
N ILE A 90 1.40 8.44 2.56
CA ILE A 90 1.13 8.28 4.00
C ILE A 90 -0.29 7.75 4.27
N ILE A 91 -1.21 7.89 3.30
CA ILE A 91 -2.62 7.53 3.46
C ILE A 91 -2.86 6.11 2.97
N ILE A 92 -3.39 5.27 3.86
CA ILE A 92 -3.93 3.96 3.48
C ILE A 92 -5.39 4.15 3.01
N PRO A 93 -5.75 3.73 1.79
CA PRO A 93 -7.13 3.77 1.33
C PRO A 93 -8.07 2.96 2.24
N TYR A 94 -9.25 3.51 2.48
CA TYR A 94 -10.30 2.88 3.31
C TYR A 94 -9.88 2.56 4.75
N SER A 95 -8.84 3.22 5.26
CA SER A 95 -8.36 3.09 6.64
C SER A 95 -8.18 4.48 7.23
N SER A 96 -8.64 4.71 8.47
CA SER A 96 -8.31 5.94 9.20
C SER A 96 -6.85 5.96 9.67
N PHE A 97 -6.20 4.81 9.82
CA PHE A 97 -4.80 4.74 10.24
C PHE A 97 -3.85 5.16 9.12
N SER A 98 -2.87 6.00 9.48
CA SER A 98 -1.77 6.36 8.62
C SER A 98 -0.82 5.17 8.38
N PHE A 99 0.00 5.27 7.35
CA PHE A 99 1.01 4.25 7.06
C PHE A 99 2.01 4.10 8.20
N LYS A 100 2.53 5.22 8.75
CA LYS A 100 3.44 5.19 9.91
C LYS A 100 2.78 4.50 11.10
N PHE A 101 1.55 4.87 11.44
CA PHE A 101 0.83 4.27 12.57
C PHE A 101 0.84 2.75 12.48
N VAL A 102 0.48 2.21 11.31
CA VAL A 102 0.45 0.76 11.07
C VAL A 102 1.84 0.14 11.18
N VAL A 103 2.88 0.80 10.67
CA VAL A 103 4.27 0.32 10.80
C VAL A 103 4.70 0.25 12.27
N TYR A 104 4.43 1.28 13.07
CA TYR A 104 4.83 1.34 14.48
C TYR A 104 4.14 0.29 15.34
N ILE A 105 2.82 0.13 15.21
CA ILE A 105 2.10 -0.88 16.01
C ILE A 105 2.51 -2.31 15.64
N ILE A 106 2.79 -2.58 14.36
CA ILE A 106 3.29 -3.89 13.91
C ILE A 106 4.72 -4.11 14.42
N HIS A 107 5.57 -3.09 14.35
CA HIS A 107 6.93 -3.15 14.90
C HIS A 107 6.91 -3.48 16.40
N ASP A 108 6.16 -2.70 17.19
CA ASP A 108 6.10 -2.84 18.64
C ASP A 108 5.54 -4.21 19.08
N TYR A 109 4.59 -4.75 18.31
CA TYR A 109 4.12 -6.13 18.48
C TYR A 109 5.23 -7.16 18.21
N LEU A 110 5.98 -7.02 17.11
CA LEU A 110 6.99 -7.99 16.70
C LEU A 110 8.22 -8.02 17.62
N VAL A 111 8.62 -6.88 18.18
CA VAL A 111 9.73 -6.79 19.14
C VAL A 111 9.31 -7.11 20.57
N GLY A 112 8.02 -7.34 20.81
CA GLY A 112 7.51 -7.64 22.15
C GLY A 112 7.63 -6.47 23.14
N LYS A 113 7.47 -5.22 22.67
CA LYS A 113 7.65 -4.01 23.50
C LYS A 113 6.68 -3.94 24.68
N PHE A 114 5.51 -4.56 24.56
CA PHE A 114 4.46 -4.57 25.57
C PHE A 114 4.24 -5.99 26.11
N ASN A 115 3.86 -6.08 27.39
CA ASN A 115 3.63 -7.36 28.08
C ASN A 115 2.42 -8.14 27.53
N SER A 116 1.50 -7.48 26.81
CA SER A 116 0.37 -8.13 26.16
C SER A 116 -0.17 -7.30 24.99
N VAL A 117 -1.01 -7.93 24.15
CA VAL A 117 -1.70 -7.25 23.04
C VAL A 117 -2.69 -6.21 23.57
N GLU A 118 -3.36 -6.48 24.69
CA GLU A 118 -4.27 -5.56 25.37
C GLU A 118 -3.53 -4.30 25.81
N ALA A 119 -2.35 -4.44 26.43
CA ALA A 119 -1.53 -3.32 26.88
C ALA A 119 -1.08 -2.45 25.70
N MET A 120 -0.63 -3.08 24.60
CA MET A 120 -0.29 -2.37 23.37
C MET A 120 -1.50 -1.66 22.76
N CYS A 121 -2.64 -2.34 22.62
CA CYS A 121 -3.84 -1.74 22.03
C CYS A 121 -4.36 -0.57 22.86
N LYS A 122 -4.26 -0.66 24.20
CA LYS A 122 -4.55 0.44 25.12
C LYS A 122 -3.62 1.62 24.90
N HIS A 123 -2.31 1.38 24.77
CA HIS A 123 -1.31 2.42 24.47
C HIS A 123 -1.61 3.14 23.15
N TYR A 124 -1.88 2.39 22.09
CA TYR A 124 -2.18 2.94 20.77
C TYR A 124 -3.60 3.49 20.64
N GLY A 125 -4.47 3.30 21.63
CA GLY A 125 -5.86 3.79 21.59
C GLY A 125 -6.73 3.09 20.54
N ILE A 126 -6.53 1.80 20.29
CA ILE A 126 -7.31 1.03 19.30
C ILE A 126 -7.94 -0.22 19.89
N ALA A 127 -9.00 -0.71 19.25
CA ALA A 127 -9.58 -2.00 19.56
C ALA A 127 -8.64 -3.16 19.14
N ILE A 128 -8.60 -4.23 19.95
CA ILE A 128 -7.84 -5.45 19.68
C ILE A 128 -8.22 -6.07 18.31
N SER A 129 -9.51 -6.03 17.97
CA SER A 129 -10.00 -6.50 16.67
C SER A 129 -9.44 -5.69 15.49
N SER A 130 -9.25 -4.39 15.66
CA SER A 130 -8.60 -3.52 14.67
C SER A 130 -7.14 -3.87 14.50
N PHE A 131 -6.42 -4.15 15.60
CA PHE A 131 -5.03 -4.63 15.54
C PHE A 131 -4.92 -5.93 14.73
N TYR A 132 -5.71 -6.96 15.05
CA TYR A 132 -5.62 -8.23 14.32
C TYR A 132 -5.99 -8.10 12.83
N ARG A 133 -6.91 -7.21 12.48
CA ARG A 133 -7.22 -6.88 11.08
C ARG A 133 -6.02 -6.25 10.37
N LEU A 134 -5.30 -5.34 11.03
CA LEU A 134 -4.07 -4.75 10.50
C LEU A 134 -2.97 -5.81 10.35
N LEU A 135 -2.77 -6.65 11.37
CA LEU A 135 -1.76 -7.71 11.35
C LEU A 135 -2.00 -8.72 10.23
N LYS A 136 -3.26 -9.12 9.99
CA LYS A 136 -3.63 -10.00 8.87
C LYS A 136 -3.26 -9.36 7.53
N LYS A 137 -3.70 -8.11 7.28
CA LYS A 137 -3.38 -7.39 6.04
C LYS A 137 -1.88 -7.19 5.86
N PHE A 138 -1.14 -6.90 6.93
CA PHE A 138 0.31 -6.78 6.88
C PHE A 138 0.97 -8.10 6.42
N LYS A 139 0.56 -9.24 6.98
CA LYS A 139 1.09 -10.56 6.59
C LYS A 139 0.82 -10.86 5.11
N GLU A 140 -0.39 -10.58 4.63
CA GLU A 140 -0.79 -10.74 3.22
C GLU A 140 0.05 -9.84 2.30
N HIS A 141 0.15 -8.55 2.62
CA HIS A 141 0.87 -7.58 1.78
C HIS A 141 2.40 -7.75 1.84
N LYS A 142 2.98 -8.13 2.97
CA LYS A 142 4.42 -8.36 3.11
C LYS A 142 4.89 -9.39 2.09
N LYS A 143 4.14 -10.48 1.92
CA LYS A 143 4.47 -11.54 0.96
C LYS A 143 4.46 -11.02 -0.48
N LEU A 144 3.43 -10.24 -0.83
CA LEU A 144 3.33 -9.61 -2.15
C LEU A 144 4.48 -8.63 -2.40
N TRP A 145 4.81 -7.78 -1.41
CA TRP A 145 5.90 -6.81 -1.55
C TRP A 145 7.26 -7.48 -1.72
N LEU A 146 7.55 -8.52 -0.95
CA LEU A 146 8.80 -9.27 -1.08
C LEU A 146 8.89 -9.97 -2.45
N GLY A 147 7.80 -10.57 -2.94
CA GLY A 147 7.78 -11.16 -4.28
C GLY A 147 8.00 -10.12 -5.40
N LEU A 148 7.38 -8.94 -5.32
CA LEU A 148 7.60 -7.86 -6.28
C LEU A 148 9.03 -7.28 -6.22
N LEU A 149 9.64 -7.25 -5.03
CA LEU A 149 11.03 -6.83 -4.85
C LEU A 149 11.98 -7.85 -5.46
N GLU A 150 11.73 -9.15 -5.24
CA GLU A 150 12.51 -10.24 -5.83
C GLU A 150 12.46 -10.21 -7.36
N ASP A 151 11.26 -10.10 -7.96
CA ASP A 151 11.07 -9.95 -9.40
C ASP A 151 11.83 -8.73 -9.98
N LYS A 152 11.83 -7.60 -9.27
CA LYS A 152 12.54 -6.40 -9.71
C LYS A 152 14.08 -6.54 -9.61
N LEU A 153 14.57 -7.35 -8.68
CA LEU A 153 16.00 -7.56 -8.46
C LEU A 153 16.56 -8.71 -9.32
N THR A 154 15.71 -9.61 -9.80
CA THR A 154 16.10 -10.77 -10.62
C THR A 154 15.78 -10.52 -12.09
N SER A 155 16.79 -10.55 -12.97
CA SER A 155 16.52 -10.45 -14.41
C SER A 155 15.79 -11.70 -14.91
N SER A 156 15.04 -11.57 -16.00
CA SER A 156 14.37 -12.74 -16.61
C SER A 156 15.35 -13.84 -17.00
N LEU A 157 16.60 -13.49 -17.37
CA LEU A 157 17.64 -14.46 -17.70
C LEU A 157 18.11 -15.22 -16.45
N ASP A 158 18.43 -14.50 -15.37
CA ASP A 158 18.89 -15.11 -14.11
C ASP A 158 17.82 -16.03 -13.52
N PHE A 159 16.55 -15.60 -13.57
CA PHE A 159 15.42 -16.40 -13.10
C PHE A 159 15.32 -17.74 -13.84
N ILE A 160 15.38 -17.71 -15.18
CA ILE A 160 15.30 -18.92 -16.00
C ILE A 160 16.55 -19.80 -15.82
N GLN A 161 17.74 -19.21 -15.69
CA GLN A 161 18.96 -19.97 -15.41
C GLN A 161 18.89 -20.70 -14.07
N ASN A 162 18.38 -20.03 -13.03
CA ASN A 162 18.16 -20.66 -11.73
C ASN A 162 17.15 -21.81 -11.84
N LEU A 163 16.01 -21.61 -12.50
CA LEU A 163 15.02 -22.67 -12.72
C LEU A 163 15.58 -23.86 -13.49
N LYS A 164 16.45 -23.62 -14.49
CA LYS A 164 17.10 -24.70 -15.26
C LYS A 164 18.07 -25.53 -14.41
N ASN A 165 18.65 -24.93 -13.38
CA ASN A 165 19.63 -25.57 -12.50
C ASN A 165 18.99 -26.29 -11.30
N TYR A 166 17.67 -26.15 -11.11
CA TYR A 166 16.96 -26.85 -10.05
C TYR A 166 16.91 -28.36 -10.31
N THR A 167 17.05 -29.13 -9.23
CA THR A 167 16.72 -30.55 -9.20
C THR A 167 15.21 -30.76 -9.33
N PHE A 168 14.79 -31.97 -9.67
CA PHE A 168 13.36 -32.31 -9.78
C PHE A 168 12.57 -31.95 -8.51
N THR A 169 13.11 -32.26 -7.33
CA THR A 169 12.47 -31.97 -6.03
C THR A 169 12.31 -30.47 -5.78
N GLU A 170 13.29 -29.66 -6.19
CA GLU A 170 13.23 -28.20 -6.07
C GLU A 170 12.19 -27.60 -7.01
N ILE A 171 12.10 -28.09 -8.25
CA ILE A 171 11.06 -27.70 -9.21
C ILE A 171 9.68 -28.09 -8.68
N GLU A 172 9.52 -29.32 -8.19
CA GLU A 172 8.25 -29.80 -7.63
C GLU A 172 7.82 -28.94 -6.43
N THR A 173 8.74 -28.67 -5.51
CA THR A 173 8.50 -27.80 -4.35
C THR A 173 8.11 -26.39 -4.78
N PHE A 174 8.81 -25.82 -5.78
CA PHE A 174 8.50 -24.51 -6.33
C PHE A 174 7.08 -24.46 -6.92
N ILE A 175 6.70 -25.42 -7.76
CA ILE A 175 5.39 -25.48 -8.41
C ILE A 175 4.27 -25.68 -7.37
N ILE A 176 4.44 -26.58 -6.40
CA ILE A 176 3.47 -26.80 -5.33
C ILE A 176 3.28 -25.52 -4.52
N ASN A 177 4.38 -24.82 -4.19
CA ASN A 177 4.31 -23.56 -3.48
C ASN A 177 3.63 -22.48 -4.32
N PHE A 178 3.93 -22.38 -5.61
CA PHE A 178 3.27 -21.45 -6.51
C PHE A 178 1.76 -21.69 -6.56
N PHE A 179 1.33 -22.94 -6.72
CA PHE A 179 -0.08 -23.32 -6.78
C PHE A 179 -0.81 -23.00 -5.46
N LYS A 180 -0.24 -23.39 -4.31
CA LYS A 180 -0.83 -23.09 -2.99
C LYS A 180 -1.01 -21.60 -2.73
N GLN A 181 -0.15 -20.76 -3.32
CA GLN A 181 -0.17 -19.32 -3.11
C GLN A 181 -1.13 -18.58 -4.04
N ASN A 182 -1.25 -19.04 -5.28
CA ASN A 182 -1.96 -18.31 -6.33
C ASN A 182 -3.26 -18.99 -6.78
N GLY A 183 -3.48 -20.25 -6.41
CA GLY A 183 -4.64 -21.05 -6.82
C GLY A 183 -4.63 -21.43 -8.32
N LEU A 184 -3.49 -21.32 -8.98
CA LEU A 184 -3.31 -21.54 -10.43
C LEU A 184 -1.97 -22.25 -10.68
N SER A 185 -1.88 -23.10 -11.71
CA SER A 185 -0.60 -23.68 -12.12
C SER A 185 0.21 -22.72 -12.99
N CYS A 186 1.52 -22.94 -13.07
CA CYS A 186 2.40 -22.16 -13.93
C CYS A 186 1.99 -22.25 -15.41
N PHE A 187 2.07 -21.13 -16.13
CA PHE A 187 1.80 -21.03 -17.57
C PHE A 187 0.38 -21.44 -18.01
N GLN A 188 -0.58 -21.50 -17.09
CA GLN A 188 -1.99 -21.65 -17.44
C GLN A 188 -2.59 -20.28 -17.77
N GLY A 189 -3.31 -20.19 -18.89
CA GLY A 189 -4.13 -19.02 -19.20
C GLY A 189 -5.28 -18.92 -18.19
N LYS A 190 -5.62 -17.69 -17.77
CA LYS A 190 -6.95 -17.44 -17.23
C LYS A 190 -7.89 -17.38 -18.43
N ASP A 191 -8.88 -18.26 -18.50
CA ASP A 191 -10.04 -18.02 -19.36
C ASP A 191 -10.69 -16.73 -18.84
N PHE A 192 -10.43 -15.62 -19.55
CA PHE A 192 -11.21 -14.41 -19.40
C PHE A 192 -12.62 -14.77 -19.88
N GLN A 193 -13.52 -15.10 -18.95
CA GLN A 193 -14.94 -14.96 -19.23
C GLN A 193 -15.19 -13.46 -19.37
N GLU A 194 -15.26 -13.01 -20.62
CA GLU A 194 -15.88 -11.74 -20.99
C GLU A 194 -17.32 -11.77 -20.44
N THR A 195 -17.54 -11.06 -19.33
CA THR A 195 -18.90 -10.75 -18.91
C THR A 195 -19.45 -9.72 -19.89
N SER A 196 -20.50 -10.17 -20.59
CA SER A 196 -21.36 -9.46 -21.53
C SER A 196 -21.98 -8.21 -20.92
#